data_AF-A0A8X6HE82-F1
#
_entry.id   AF-A0A8X6HE82-F1
#
_cell.length_a   1.000
_cell.length_b   1.000
_cell.length_c   1.000
_cell.angle_alpha   90.00
_cell.angle_beta   90.00
_cell.angle_gamma   90.00
#
_symmetry.space_group_name_H-M   'P 1'
#
loop_
_entity.id
_entity.type
_entity.pdbx_description
1 polymer ?
#
loop_
_entity_poly.entity_id
_entity_poly.type
_entity_poly.pdbx_seq_one_letter_code
_entity_poly.pdbx_strand_id
1 'polypeptide(L)'
;MFYCAFCLLLFGAFPNTVFTFPENAQKYVENLEKEKLWAILVAGSNGWNNYRHQADVCHSYQVLRNHGIPDERIIVMMEDDLANNAKNPTPGIIINHPKGNDVYKDVPKDYTGKVVTLIFYYCQFIF
;
A
#
# COMPACT_ATOMS: atom_id res chain seq x y z
N MET A 1 12.37 22.54 -2.01
CA MET A 1 12.10 22.82 -0.58
C MET A 1 10.59 22.66 -0.39
N PHE A 2 10.17 21.41 -0.18
CA PHE A 2 8.76 21.01 -0.10
C PHE A 2 8.16 21.49 1.21
N TYR A 3 7.06 22.24 1.14
CA TYR A 3 6.27 22.55 2.33
C TYR A 3 5.50 21.31 2.76
N CYS A 4 6.07 20.65 3.75
CA CYS A 4 5.38 19.84 4.73
C CYS A 4 4.44 20.76 5.54
N ALA A 5 3.13 20.54 5.45
CA ALA A 5 2.16 21.22 6.30
C ALA A 5 1.10 20.23 6.79
N PHE A 6 1.46 19.54 7.87
CA PHE A 6 0.63 19.38 9.07
C PHE A 6 -0.88 19.32 8.84
N CYS A 7 -1.45 18.12 8.78
CA CYS A 7 -2.86 17.89 9.10
C CYS A 7 -2.94 16.99 10.34
N LEU A 8 -2.52 17.58 11.46
CA LEU A 8 -2.90 17.15 12.81
C LEU A 8 -3.58 18.37 13.44
N LEU A 9 -4.91 18.39 13.50
CA LEU A 9 -5.68 19.06 14.56
C LEU A 9 -7.03 18.33 14.69
N LEU A 10 -7.12 17.43 15.68
CA LEU A 10 -7.73 17.67 17.00
C LEU A 10 -9.26 17.68 16.96
N PHE A 11 -9.82 16.56 17.41
CA PHE A 11 -11.16 16.48 17.97
C PHE A 11 -11.27 17.48 19.15
N GLY A 12 -12.28 18.33 19.12
CA GLY A 12 -12.79 18.97 20.34
C GLY A 12 -12.94 20.49 20.29
N ALA A 13 -14.21 20.90 20.43
CA ALA A 13 -14.67 22.12 21.08
C ALA A 13 -14.63 23.46 20.31
N PHE A 14 -15.47 23.62 19.28
CA PHE A 14 -16.20 24.88 19.05
C PHE A 14 -17.58 24.58 18.44
N PRO A 15 -18.71 24.83 19.15
CA PRO A 15 -20.01 24.30 18.75
C PRO A 15 -20.69 25.00 17.57
N ASN A 16 -20.08 25.98 16.88
CA ASN A 16 -20.76 26.73 15.81
C ASN A 16 -19.90 27.11 14.60
N THR A 17 -18.73 26.51 14.41
CA THR A 17 -17.94 26.77 13.19
C THR A 17 -18.23 25.69 12.17
N VAL A 18 -19.16 25.95 11.26
CA VAL A 18 -19.28 25.18 10.03
C VAL A 18 -17.96 25.38 9.28
N PHE A 19 -17.13 24.34 9.23
CA PHE A 19 -15.99 24.32 8.31
C PHE A 19 -16.56 24.33 6.90
N THR A 20 -16.65 25.51 6.29
CA THR A 20 -16.91 25.63 4.86
C THR A 20 -15.68 25.10 4.16
N PHE A 21 -15.77 23.87 3.65
CA PHE A 21 -14.83 23.40 2.65
C PHE A 21 -14.77 24.45 1.53
N PRO A 22 -13.59 24.87 1.05
CA PRO A 22 -13.52 25.80 -0.05
C PRO A 22 -14.30 25.21 -1.23
N GLU A 23 -15.13 26.01 -1.89
CA GLU A 23 -16.03 25.60 -3.00
C GLU A 23 -15.28 24.82 -4.11
N ASN A 24 -13.96 24.99 -4.16
CA ASN A 24 -13.05 24.35 -5.10
C ASN A 24 -12.61 22.94 -4.69
N ALA A 25 -12.75 22.54 -3.42
CA ALA A 25 -12.38 21.21 -2.92
C ALA A 25 -13.24 20.11 -3.55
N GLN A 26 -14.54 20.37 -3.76
CA GLN A 26 -15.42 19.44 -4.48
C GLN A 26 -14.92 19.21 -5.90
N LYS A 27 -14.46 20.25 -6.60
CA LYS A 27 -13.88 20.12 -7.95
C LYS A 27 -12.62 19.26 -7.98
N TYR A 28 -11.80 19.27 -6.93
CA TYR A 28 -10.64 18.37 -6.82
C TYR A 28 -11.06 16.92 -6.53
N VAL A 29 -12.09 16.71 -5.71
CA VAL A 29 -12.66 15.37 -5.44
C VAL A 29 -13.36 14.80 -6.68
N GLU A 30 -14.12 15.61 -7.42
CA GLU A 30 -14.78 15.23 -8.68
C GLU A 30 -13.77 14.91 -9.80
N ASN A 31 -12.68 15.66 -9.89
CA ASN A 31 -11.63 15.36 -10.85
C ASN A 31 -10.83 14.10 -10.47
N LEU A 32 -10.70 13.79 -9.18
CA LEU A 32 -10.17 12.51 -8.70
C LEU A 32 -11.05 11.32 -9.10
N GLU A 33 -12.37 11.47 -9.15
CA GLU A 33 -13.25 10.43 -9.70
C GLU A 33 -13.11 10.28 -11.22
N LYS A 34 -12.69 11.35 -11.91
CA LYS A 34 -12.50 11.38 -13.37
C LYS A 34 -11.12 10.89 -13.81
N GLU A 35 -10.10 11.05 -12.97
CA GLU A 35 -8.74 10.56 -13.21
C GLU A 35 -8.59 9.12 -12.72
N LYS A 36 -8.04 8.24 -13.59
CA LYS A 36 -7.83 6.84 -13.23
C LYS A 36 -6.72 6.77 -12.19
N LEU A 37 -7.05 6.40 -10.94
CA LEU A 37 -6.06 6.16 -9.90
C LEU A 37 -5.21 4.92 -10.24
N TRP A 38 -3.90 5.07 -10.11
CA TRP A 38 -2.89 4.00 -10.23
C TRP A 38 -2.11 3.90 -8.92
N ALA A 39 -1.71 2.69 -8.57
CA ALA A 39 -0.90 2.44 -7.39
C ALA A 39 0.29 1.54 -7.74
N ILE A 40 1.43 1.83 -7.11
CA ILE A 40 2.63 0.99 -7.16
C ILE A 40 2.97 0.63 -5.72
N LEU A 41 2.96 -0.66 -5.42
CA LEU A 41 3.24 -1.20 -4.09
C LEU A 41 4.56 -1.97 -4.13
N VAL A 42 5.48 -1.65 -3.22
CA VAL A 42 6.87 -2.13 -3.32
C VAL A 42 7.38 -2.57 -1.94
N ALA A 43 7.78 -3.84 -1.83
CA ALA A 43 8.41 -4.39 -0.64
C ALA A 43 9.94 -4.41 -0.81
N GLY A 44 10.63 -3.50 -0.11
CA GLY A 44 12.08 -3.28 -0.25
C GLY A 44 13.00 -4.31 0.40
N SER A 45 12.48 -5.45 0.86
CA SER A 45 13.31 -6.46 1.50
C SER A 45 12.69 -7.85 1.41
N ASN A 46 13.53 -8.86 1.57
CA ASN A 46 13.16 -10.27 1.55
C ASN A 46 13.50 -10.98 2.87
N GLY A 47 13.12 -12.25 2.95
CA GLY A 47 13.41 -13.14 4.05
C GLY A 47 12.38 -13.10 5.17
N TRP A 48 12.26 -14.23 5.88
CA TRP A 48 11.31 -14.42 6.97
C TRP A 48 11.43 -13.37 8.09
N ASN A 49 12.65 -12.89 8.39
CA ASN A 49 12.85 -11.85 9.41
C ASN A 49 12.26 -10.49 9.00
N ASN A 50 12.02 -10.27 7.70
CA ASN A 50 11.40 -9.08 7.15
C ASN A 50 9.95 -9.29 6.71
N TYR A 51 9.30 -10.31 7.27
CA TYR A 51 7.91 -10.66 6.99
C TYR A 51 6.97 -9.45 6.86
N ARG A 52 7.09 -8.50 7.81
CA ARG A 52 6.25 -7.29 7.89
C ARG A 52 6.21 -6.48 6.59
N HIS A 53 7.32 -6.37 5.85
CA HIS A 53 7.37 -5.50 4.67
C HIS A 53 6.53 -6.03 3.50
N GLN A 54 6.50 -7.35 3.28
CA GLN A 54 5.63 -7.93 2.26
C GLN A 54 4.19 -8.09 2.77
N ALA A 55 4.00 -8.34 4.07
CA ALA A 55 2.67 -8.36 4.69
C ALA A 55 1.96 -6.99 4.58
N ASP A 56 2.69 -5.89 4.77
CA ASP A 56 2.18 -4.52 4.60
C ASP A 56 1.77 -4.23 3.15
N VAL A 57 2.57 -4.68 2.18
CA VAL A 57 2.25 -4.57 0.74
C VAL A 57 1.01 -5.38 0.38
N CYS A 58 0.94 -6.65 0.81
CA CYS A 58 -0.23 -7.49 0.59
C CYS A 58 -1.48 -6.88 1.23
N HIS A 59 -1.38 -6.36 2.45
CA HIS A 59 -2.48 -5.68 3.11
C HIS A 59 -2.93 -4.43 2.36
N SER A 60 -1.98 -3.62 1.89
CA SER A 60 -2.27 -2.42 1.10
C SER A 60 -2.99 -2.76 -0.21
N TYR A 61 -2.60 -3.85 -0.88
CA TYR A 61 -3.29 -4.35 -2.07
C TYR A 61 -4.76 -4.67 -1.76
N GLN A 62 -5.04 -5.40 -0.67
CA GLN A 62 -6.43 -5.71 -0.29
C GLN A 62 -7.24 -4.45 -0.01
N VAL A 63 -6.63 -3.45 0.64
CA VAL A 63 -7.29 -2.15 0.89
C VAL A 63 -7.64 -1.49 -0.44
N LEU A 64 -6.70 -1.35 -1.38
CA LEU A 64 -6.93 -0.71 -2.67
C LEU A 64 -8.00 -1.45 -3.49
N ARG A 65 -7.95 -2.77 -3.52
CA ARG A 65 -8.94 -3.62 -4.20
C ARG A 65 -10.33 -3.44 -3.61
N ASN A 66 -10.44 -3.42 -2.28
CA ASN A 66 -11.72 -3.19 -1.57
C ASN A 66 -12.30 -1.79 -1.81
N HIS A 67 -11.46 -0.80 -2.16
CA HIS A 67 -11.90 0.55 -2.55
C HIS A 67 -12.21 0.68 -4.05
N GLY A 68 -12.22 -0.43 -4.81
CA GLY A 68 -12.67 -0.44 -6.20
C GLY A 68 -11.59 -0.12 -7.23
N ILE A 69 -10.31 -0.12 -6.85
CA ILE A 69 -9.22 -0.01 -7.82
C ILE A 69 -9.03 -1.39 -8.49
N PRO A 70 -9.12 -1.48 -9.83
CA PRO A 70 -8.94 -2.75 -10.52
C PRO A 70 -7.48 -3.21 -10.48
N ASP A 71 -7.28 -4.53 -10.46
CA ASP A 71 -5.95 -5.18 -10.39
C ASP A 71 -4.99 -4.68 -11.50
N GLU A 72 -5.52 -4.41 -12.69
CA GLU A 72 -4.78 -3.84 -13.85
C GLU A 72 -4.08 -2.50 -13.56
N ARG A 73 -4.48 -1.80 -12.49
CA ARG A 73 -3.94 -0.49 -12.09
C ARG A 73 -3.14 -0.53 -10.80
N ILE A 74 -2.92 -1.71 -10.24
CA ILE A 74 -2.13 -1.91 -9.03
C ILE A 74 -0.93 -2.76 -9.39
N ILE A 75 0.24 -2.14 -9.47
CA ILE A 75 1.50 -2.84 -9.74
C ILE A 75 2.11 -3.26 -8.41
N VAL A 76 2.34 -4.56 -8.22
CA VAL A 76 2.94 -5.11 -7.00
C VAL A 76 4.32 -5.67 -7.26
N MET A 77 5.28 -5.21 -6.44
CA MET A 77 6.67 -5.65 -6.48
C MET A 77 7.07 -6.18 -5.09
N MET A 78 7.26 -7.49 -4.98
CA MET A 78 7.68 -8.13 -3.73
C MET A 78 8.46 -9.41 -4.02
N GLU A 79 9.39 -9.81 -3.16
CA GLU A 79 10.22 -11.01 -3.44
C GLU A 79 9.38 -12.30 -3.57
N ASP A 80 8.23 -12.37 -2.89
CA ASP A 80 7.30 -13.52 -2.87
C ASP A 80 7.89 -14.78 -2.21
N ASP A 81 8.68 -14.60 -1.15
CA ASP A 81 9.39 -15.68 -0.44
C ASP A 81 8.79 -16.04 0.93
N LEU A 82 7.61 -15.49 1.27
CA LEU A 82 6.96 -15.68 2.57
C LEU A 82 5.89 -16.77 2.59
N ALA A 83 4.97 -16.77 1.62
CA ALA A 83 3.78 -17.63 1.65
C ALA A 83 4.18 -19.12 1.72
N ASN A 84 5.19 -19.52 0.93
CA ASN A 84 5.70 -20.90 0.87
C ASN A 84 7.00 -21.10 1.69
N ASN A 85 7.32 -20.18 2.60
CA ASN A 85 8.54 -20.29 3.41
C ASN A 85 8.45 -21.51 4.36
N ALA A 86 9.54 -22.24 4.53
CA ALA A 86 9.60 -23.37 5.48
C ALA A 86 9.33 -22.97 6.93
N LYS A 87 9.54 -21.69 7.27
CA LYS A 87 9.24 -21.13 8.60
C LYS A 87 7.79 -20.69 8.76
N ASN A 88 7.00 -20.69 7.68
CA ASN A 88 5.60 -20.29 7.74
C ASN A 88 4.75 -21.40 8.37
N PRO A 89 4.15 -21.20 9.55
CA PRO A 89 3.28 -22.21 10.18
C PRO A 89 1.99 -22.45 9.39
N THR A 90 1.59 -21.51 8.53
CA THR A 90 0.40 -21.56 7.70
C THR A 90 0.78 -21.36 6.23
N PRO A 91 1.23 -22.41 5.52
CA PRO A 91 1.66 -22.31 4.14
C PRO A 91 0.57 -21.70 3.24
N GLY A 92 0.97 -20.80 2.35
CA GLY A 92 0.08 -20.09 1.44
C GLY A 92 -0.67 -18.90 2.05
N ILE A 93 -0.54 -18.65 3.35
CA ILE A 93 -1.24 -17.57 4.06
C ILE A 93 -0.22 -16.53 4.57
N ILE A 94 -0.54 -15.26 4.38
CA ILE A 94 0.18 -14.13 5.01
C ILE A 94 -0.83 -13.30 5.80
N ILE A 95 -0.49 -12.93 7.03
CA ILE A 95 -1.32 -12.11 7.91
C ILE A 95 -0.59 -10.81 8.26
N ASN A 96 -1.27 -9.66 8.26
CA ASN A 96 -0.64 -8.39 8.66
C ASN A 96 -0.96 -7.95 10.10
N HIS A 97 -1.75 -8.72 10.83
CA HIS A 97 -2.02 -8.47 12.25
C HIS A 97 -2.36 -9.79 12.97
N PRO A 98 -2.19 -9.86 14.30
CA PRO A 98 -2.53 -11.06 15.07
C PRO A 98 -4.01 -11.44 14.86
N LYS A 99 -4.27 -12.70 14.52
CA LYS A 99 -5.60 -13.23 14.17
C LYS A 99 -6.28 -12.54 12.98
N GLY A 100 -5.49 -11.89 12.12
CA GLY A 100 -5.99 -11.29 10.90
C GLY A 100 -6.33 -12.29 9.81
N ASN A 101 -7.08 -11.82 8.83
CA ASN A 101 -7.38 -12.57 7.62
C ASN A 101 -6.14 -12.68 6.73
N ASP A 102 -6.16 -13.65 5.81
CA ASP A 102 -5.15 -13.76 4.77
C ASP A 102 -5.16 -12.52 3.87
N VAL A 103 -4.00 -11.89 3.74
CA VAL A 103 -3.79 -10.73 2.86
C VAL A 103 -3.08 -11.11 1.56
N TYR A 104 -2.56 -12.34 1.45
CA TYR A 104 -1.79 -12.79 0.28
C TYR A 104 -2.65 -13.18 -0.92
N LYS A 105 -3.88 -13.65 -0.65
CA LYS A 105 -4.79 -14.11 -1.69
C LYS A 105 -5.01 -13.06 -2.78
N ASP A 106 -4.95 -13.52 -4.03
CA ASP A 106 -5.17 -12.73 -5.25
C ASP A 106 -4.20 -11.56 -5.49
N VAL A 107 -3.18 -11.38 -4.64
CA VAL A 107 -2.15 -10.36 -4.86
C VAL A 107 -1.43 -10.65 -6.18
N PRO A 108 -1.41 -9.69 -7.13
CA PRO A 108 -0.71 -9.86 -8.39
C PRO A 108 0.80 -9.97 -8.17
N LYS A 109 1.45 -10.74 -9.03
CA LYS A 109 2.89 -11.06 -8.94
C LYS A 109 3.62 -10.41 -10.12
N ASP A 110 3.44 -9.10 -10.29
CA ASP A 110 3.94 -8.38 -11.46
C ASP A 110 5.46 -8.41 -11.52
N TYR A 111 6.10 -8.20 -10.37
CA TYR A 111 7.55 -8.34 -10.22
C TYR A 111 7.86 -9.11 -8.94
N THR A 112 8.58 -10.22 -9.08
CA THR A 112 9.01 -11.05 -7.95
C THR A 112 10.46 -11.50 -8.04
N GLY A 113 10.96 -12.06 -6.93
CA GLY A 113 12.32 -12.57 -6.83
C GLY A 113 13.41 -11.53 -7.13
N LYS A 114 14.49 -12.01 -7.75
CA LYS A 114 15.69 -11.22 -8.07
C LYS A 114 15.42 -9.93 -8.86
N VAL A 115 14.34 -9.87 -9.64
CA VAL A 115 13.98 -8.69 -10.43
C VAL A 115 13.69 -7.50 -9.51
N VAL A 116 12.95 -7.73 -8.42
CA VAL A 116 12.63 -6.72 -7.40
C VAL A 116 13.90 -6.27 -6.70
N THR A 117 14.71 -7.22 -6.25
CA THR A 117 15.99 -6.94 -5.61
C THR A 117 16.91 -6.09 -6.51
N LEU A 118 17.04 -6.41 -7.79
CA LEU A 118 17.83 -5.65 -8.76
C LEU A 118 17.27 -4.23 -8.95
N ILE A 119 15.97 -4.08 -9.18
CA ILE A 119 15.32 -2.77 -9.38
C ILE A 119 15.55 -1.86 -8.17
N PHE A 120 15.44 -2.38 -6.95
CA PHE A 120 15.72 -1.60 -5.75
C PHE A 120 17.17 -1.16 -5.63
N TYR A 121 18.12 -2.05 -5.93
CA TYR A 121 19.53 -1.66 -5.93
C TYR A 121 19.77 -0.52 -6.93
N TYR A 122 19.22 -0.57 -8.15
CA TYR A 122 19.40 0.51 -9.13
C TYR A 122 18.63 1.78 -8.79
N CYS A 123 17.40 1.71 -8.26
CA CYS A 123 16.65 2.90 -7.83
C CYS A 123 17.29 3.59 -6.62
N GLN A 124 17.90 2.85 -5.69
CA GLN A 124 18.65 3.42 -4.57
C GLN A 124 19.85 4.25 -5.03
N PHE A 125 20.46 3.94 -6.18
CA PHE A 125 21.59 4.70 -6.74
C PHE A 125 21.16 5.92 -7.59
N ILE A 126 19.85 6.13 -7.81
CA ILE A 126 19.33 7.24 -8.64
C ILE A 126 18.77 8.41 -7.79
N PHE A 127 18.75 8.28 -6.45
CA PHE A 127 18.44 9.37 -5.51
C PHE A 127 19.67 9.77 -4.69
#